data_AF-A0A1G0JGP5-F1
#
_entry.id   AF-A0A1G0JGP5-F1
#
_cell.length_a   1.000
_cell.length_b   1.000
_cell.length_c   1.000
_cell.angle_alpha   90.00
_cell.angle_beta   90.00
_cell.angle_gamma   90.00
#
_symmetry.space_group_name_H-M   'P 1'
#
loop_
_entity.id
_entity.type
_entity.pdbx_description
1 polymer ?
#
loop_
_entity_poly.entity_id
_entity_poly.type
_entity_poly.pdbx_seq_one_letter_code
_entity_poly.pdbx_strand_id
1 'polypeptide(L)'
;MIEFAEPSTRFSDLFEYSNSRIAQYGYENIDFLLNLGHSIEVRPSERRFIDKNCHELLGSVSFFTFEPHIRKAGGKWGFKHEDIYYFNDEGHAVAL
;
A
#
# COMPACT_ATOMS: atom_id res chain seq x y z
N MET A 1 7.83 -3.27 2.76
CA MET A 1 6.43 -3.11 3.18
C MET A 1 6.15 -4.00 4.37
N ILE A 2 6.28 -5.33 4.23
CA ILE A 2 6.00 -6.33 5.28
C ILE A 2 6.68 -5.99 6.62
N GLU A 3 7.97 -5.62 6.61
CA GLU A 3 8.71 -5.26 7.83
C GLU A 3 8.19 -4.02 8.58
N PHE A 4 7.35 -3.19 7.93
CA PHE A 4 6.79 -1.96 8.51
C PHE A 4 5.30 -2.10 8.83
N ALA A 5 4.59 -3.00 8.14
CA ALA A 5 3.16 -3.14 8.26
C ALA A 5 2.81 -3.98 9.49
N GLU A 6 2.12 -3.36 10.44
CA GLU A 6 1.53 -3.97 11.61
C GLU A 6 0.01 -3.71 11.62
N PRO A 7 -0.79 -4.48 12.38
CA PRO A 7 -2.23 -4.23 12.49
C PRO A 7 -2.57 -2.81 12.94
N SER A 8 -1.70 -2.19 13.75
CA SER A 8 -1.81 -0.81 14.24
C SER A 8 -1.27 0.28 13.31
N THR A 9 -0.63 -0.09 12.20
CA THR A 9 -0.16 0.88 11.19
C THR A 9 -1.36 1.51 10.48
N ARG A 10 -1.39 2.82 10.30
CA ARG A 10 -2.43 3.45 9.47
C ARG A 10 -2.14 3.25 7.99
N PHE A 11 -3.18 3.25 7.16
CA PHE A 11 -3.02 3.29 5.70
C PHE A 11 -2.15 4.48 5.26
N SER A 12 -2.34 5.66 5.86
CA SER A 12 -1.52 6.86 5.62
C SER A 12 -0.05 6.69 6.00
N ASP A 13 0.25 5.97 7.08
CA ASP A 13 1.63 5.78 7.54
C ASP A 13 2.37 4.84 6.57
N LEU A 14 1.70 3.77 6.12
CA LEU A 14 2.23 2.89 5.10
C LEU A 14 2.42 3.63 3.76
N PHE A 15 1.52 4.55 3.42
CA PHE A 15 1.65 5.40 2.25
C PHE A 15 2.91 6.27 2.31
N GLU A 16 3.12 6.99 3.42
CA GLU A 16 4.27 7.87 3.60
C GLU A 16 5.60 7.09 3.62
N TYR A 17 5.65 6.01 4.41
CA TYR A 17 6.81 5.13 4.49
C TYR A 17 7.20 4.61 3.10
N SER A 18 6.23 4.09 2.36
CA SER A 18 6.49 3.46 1.06
C SER A 18 6.88 4.48 0.00
N ASN A 19 6.24 5.64 -0.08
CA ASN A 19 6.66 6.70 -1.01
C ASN A 19 8.05 7.24 -0.68
N SER A 20 8.40 7.36 0.61
CA SER A 20 9.75 7.72 1.03
C SER A 20 10.79 6.71 0.53
N ARG A 21 10.51 5.41 0.66
CA ARG A 21 11.37 4.34 0.11
C ARG A 21 11.45 4.37 -1.42
N ILE A 22 10.32 4.53 -2.10
CA ILE A 22 10.24 4.65 -3.57
C ILE A 22 11.15 5.79 -4.04
N ALA A 23 11.04 6.97 -3.43
CA ALA A 23 11.87 8.12 -3.73
C ALA A 23 13.35 7.88 -3.40
N GLN A 24 13.66 7.26 -2.26
CA GLN A 24 15.02 6.90 -1.86
C GLN A 24 15.71 5.99 -2.87
N TYR A 25 14.96 5.10 -3.54
CA TYR A 25 15.46 4.23 -4.60
C TYR A 25 15.50 4.89 -5.99
N GLY A 26 15.15 6.17 -6.11
CA GLY A 26 15.17 6.92 -7.38
C GLY A 26 13.96 6.67 -8.27
N TYR A 27 12.83 6.27 -7.67
CA TYR A 27 11.55 6.08 -8.34
C TYR A 27 10.54 7.13 -7.90
N GLU A 28 9.46 7.27 -8.65
CA GLU A 28 8.32 8.12 -8.33
C GLU A 28 7.02 7.32 -8.47
N ASN A 29 6.05 7.59 -7.60
CA ASN A 29 4.71 7.03 -7.71
C ASN A 29 3.98 7.72 -8.87
N ILE A 30 3.48 6.92 -9.80
CA ILE A 30 2.76 7.35 -11.01
C ILE A 30 1.34 6.79 -11.05
N ASP A 31 0.83 6.26 -9.93
CA ASP A 31 -0.57 5.88 -9.82
C ASP A 31 -1.48 7.09 -10.10
N PHE A 32 -2.60 6.87 -10.79
CA PHE A 32 -3.51 7.94 -11.18
C PHE A 32 -4.16 8.65 -9.98
N LEU A 33 -4.44 7.90 -8.91
CA LEU A 33 -4.99 8.41 -7.66
C LEU A 33 -3.89 8.61 -6.60
N LEU A 34 -2.63 8.40 -6.97
CA LEU A 34 -1.47 8.41 -6.09
C LEU A 34 -1.56 7.44 -4.91
N ASN A 35 -2.38 6.38 -4.98
CA ASN A 35 -2.43 5.38 -3.92
C ASN A 35 -1.38 4.28 -4.15
N LEU A 36 -1.14 3.45 -3.14
CA LEU A 36 -0.20 2.31 -3.22
C LEU A 36 -0.89 0.95 -3.08
N GLY A 37 -2.21 0.93 -3.15
CA GLY A 37 -3.06 -0.23 -2.93
C GLY A 37 -4.28 0.11 -2.10
N HIS A 38 -5.07 -0.89 -1.77
CA HIS A 38 -6.35 -0.69 -1.12
C HIS A 38 -6.87 -1.94 -0.41
N SER A 39 -7.84 -1.76 0.48
CA SER A 39 -8.55 -2.89 1.07
C SER A 39 -9.37 -3.68 0.05
N ILE A 40 -9.56 -4.97 0.30
CA ILE A 40 -10.46 -5.81 -0.48
C ILE A 40 -11.80 -5.87 0.25
N GLU A 41 -12.80 -5.21 -0.31
CA GLU A 41 -14.14 -5.09 0.27
C GLU A 41 -15.19 -5.69 -0.66
N VAL A 42 -16.31 -6.13 -0.07
CA VAL A 42 -17.47 -6.60 -0.84
C VAL A 42 -18.10 -5.45 -1.65
N ARG A 43 -18.16 -4.25 -1.07
CA ARG A 43 -18.70 -3.06 -1.72
C ARG A 43 -17.56 -2.11 -2.10
N PRO A 44 -17.45 -1.71 -3.38
CA PRO A 44 -16.40 -0.76 -3.81
C PRO A 44 -16.42 0.58 -3.06
N SER A 45 -17.59 1.02 -2.56
CA SER A 45 -17.75 2.26 -1.81
C SER A 45 -17.12 2.24 -0.41
N GLU A 46 -16.79 1.06 0.12
CA GLU A 46 -16.16 0.89 1.43
C GLU A 46 -14.64 0.75 1.35
N ARG A 47 -14.10 0.77 0.12
CA ARG A 47 -12.69 0.61 -0.15
C ARG A 47 -11.88 1.71 0.53
N ARG A 48 -10.89 1.28 1.30
CA ARG A 48 -9.88 2.14 1.93
C ARG A 48 -8.62 2.08 1.11
N PHE A 49 -8.04 3.23 0.81
CA PHE A 49 -6.83 3.30 -0.01
C PHE A 49 -5.61 3.53 0.85
N ILE A 50 -4.47 2.95 0.46
CA ILE A 50 -3.15 3.29 0.99
C ILE A 50 -2.77 4.64 0.37
N ASP A 51 -3.34 5.70 0.93
CA ASP A 51 -3.12 7.09 0.55
C ASP A 51 -2.95 7.98 1.79
N LYS A 52 -2.51 9.22 1.57
CA LYS A 52 -2.22 10.19 2.64
C LYS A 52 -3.42 10.58 3.53
N ASN A 53 -4.66 10.34 3.08
CA ASN A 53 -5.87 10.79 3.75
C ASN A 53 -6.56 9.66 4.53
N CYS A 54 -6.22 8.39 4.27
CA CYS A 54 -6.82 7.26 4.98
C CYS A 54 -6.10 7.02 6.33
N HIS A 55 -6.72 7.48 7.42
CA HIS A 55 -6.18 7.32 8.77
C HIS A 55 -6.70 6.07 9.50
N GLU A 56 -7.43 5.19 8.83
CA GLU A 56 -7.83 3.90 9.41
C GLU A 56 -6.62 2.97 9.56
N LEU A 57 -6.76 1.95 10.41
CA LEU A 57 -5.69 0.97 10.68
C LEU A 57 -5.70 -0.14 9.63
N LEU A 58 -4.54 -0.65 9.22
CA LEU A 58 -4.46 -1.79 8.30
C LEU A 58 -5.16 -3.03 8.89
N GLY A 59 -5.09 -3.23 10.21
CA GLY A 59 -5.78 -4.32 10.90
C GLY A 59 -7.30 -4.20 10.96
N SER A 60 -7.90 -3.10 10.46
CA SER A 60 -9.36 -2.97 10.39
C SER A 60 -9.99 -3.67 9.18
N VAL A 61 -9.17 -4.19 8.27
CA VAL A 61 -9.61 -4.92 7.06
C VAL A 61 -9.07 -6.34 7.07
N SER A 62 -9.80 -7.26 6.43
CA SER A 62 -9.37 -8.67 6.35
C SER A 62 -8.22 -8.86 5.37
N PHE A 63 -8.25 -8.14 4.24
CA PHE A 63 -7.23 -8.20 3.21
C PHE A 63 -6.99 -6.82 2.60
N PHE A 64 -5.78 -6.57 2.13
CA PHE A 64 -5.42 -5.37 1.38
C PHE A 64 -4.39 -5.70 0.30
N THR A 65 -4.41 -4.96 -0.80
CA THR A 65 -3.37 -5.01 -1.83
C THR A 65 -2.23 -4.09 -1.43
N PHE A 66 -1.01 -4.46 -1.82
CA PHE A 66 0.07 -3.50 -1.97
C PHE A 66 0.57 -3.60 -3.40
N GLU A 67 0.37 -2.53 -4.16
CA GLU A 67 0.46 -2.51 -5.61
C GLU A 67 1.12 -1.24 -6.18
N PRO A 68 2.31 -0.87 -5.69
CA PRO A 68 2.97 0.38 -6.08
C PRO A 68 3.11 0.47 -7.60
N HIS A 69 2.47 1.47 -8.20
CA HIS A 69 2.67 1.83 -9.60
C HIS A 69 3.75 2.90 -9.68
N ILE A 70 4.96 2.50 -10.05
CA ILE A 70 6.15 3.34 -9.96
C ILE A 70 6.90 3.43 -11.27
N ARG A 71 7.67 4.50 -11.42
CA ARG A 71 8.56 4.72 -12.56
C ARG A 71 9.91 5.22 -12.05
N LYS A 72 11.01 4.81 -12.70
CA LYS A 72 12.32 5.42 -12.41
C LYS A 72 12.23 6.91 -12.74
N ALA A 73 12.71 7.79 -11.86
CA ALA A 73 12.59 9.24 -12.06
C ALA A 73 13.15 9.65 -13.44
N GLY A 74 12.33 10.37 -14.24
CA GLY A 74 12.66 10.77 -15.62
C GLY A 74 12.65 9.62 -16.65
N GLY A 75 12.29 8.41 -16.24
CA GLY A 75 12.15 7.24 -17.10
C GLY A 75 10.87 7.27 -17.94
N LYS A 76 10.78 6.34 -18.89
CA LYS A 76 9.64 6.22 -19.81
C LYS A 76 8.59 5.19 -19.35
N TRP A 77 9.02 4.15 -18.65
CA TRP A 77 8.20 2.96 -18.39
C TRP A 77 7.82 2.83 -16.93
N GLY A 78 6.52 2.62 -16.69
CA GLY A 78 5.97 2.28 -15.38
C GLY A 78 6.04 0.79 -15.10
N PHE A 79 6.16 0.45 -13.82
CA PHE A 79 6.10 -0.90 -13.29
C PHE A 79 5.04 -0.93 -12.21
N LYS A 80 4.25 -2.00 -12.18
CA LYS A 80 3.30 -2.30 -11.10
C LYS A 80 3.48 -3.75 -10.75
N HIS A 81 3.59 -4.02 -9.47
CA HIS A 81 3.59 -5.37 -8.92
C HIS A 81 2.62 -5.36 -7.76
N GLU A 82 1.63 -6.25 -7.81
CA GLU A 82 0.51 -6.31 -6.90
C GLU A 82 0.47 -7.69 -6.26
N ASP A 83 0.45 -7.70 -4.93
CA ASP A 83 0.13 -8.87 -4.12
C ASP A 83 -0.99 -8.51 -3.14
N ILE A 84 -1.64 -9.54 -2.60
CA ILE A 84 -2.68 -9.42 -1.57
C ILE A 84 -2.07 -9.84 -0.24
N TYR A 85 -2.35 -9.06 0.81
CA TYR A 85 -1.84 -9.25 2.15
C TYR A 85 -2.96 -9.36 3.17
N TYR A 86 -2.67 -10.11 4.23
CA TYR A 86 -3.46 -10.18 5.45
C TYR A 86 -2.53 -10.26 6.66
N PHE A 87 -3.06 -10.01 7.86
CA PHE A 87 -2.33 -10.29 9.10
C PHE A 87 -2.69 -11.68 9.60
N ASN A 88 -1.68 -12.52 9.84
CA ASN A 88 -1.89 -13.84 10.44
C ASN A 88 -2.19 -13.74 11.96
N ASP A 89 -2.40 -14.88 12.61
CA ASP A 89 -2.74 -14.94 14.05
C ASP A 89 -1.66 -14.33 14.97
N GLU A 90 -0.42 -14.21 14.48
CA GLU A 90 0.70 -13.57 15.19
C GLU A 90 0.78 -12.05 14.92
N GLY A 91 -0.08 -11.51 14.06
CA GLY A 91 -0.07 -10.11 13.65
C GLY A 91 0.96 -9.78 12.57
N HIS A 92 1.59 -10.79 11.96
CA HIS A 92 2.54 -10.58 10.87
C HIS A 92 1.81 -10.41 9.53
N ALA A 93 2.22 -9.44 8.72
CA ALA A 93 1.73 -9.31 7.35
C ALA A 93 2.26 -10.46 6.47
N VAL A 94 1.37 -11.18 5.81
CA VAL A 94 1.68 -12.33 4.94
C VAL A 94 1.04 -12.11 3.58
N ALA A 95 1.79 -12.38 2.50
CA ALA A 95 1.27 -12.38 1.14
C ALA A 95 0.52 -13.70 0.85
N LEU A 96 -0.59 -13.62 0.11
CA LEU A 96 -1.32 -14.78 -0.41
C LEU A 96 -0.64 -15.40 -1.64
#